data_AF-Q3Z7K9-F1
#
_entry.id   AF-Q3Z7K9-F1
#
_cell.length_a   1.000
_cell.length_b   1.000
_cell.length_c   1.000
_cell.angle_alpha   90.00
_cell.angle_beta   90.00
_cell.angle_gamma   90.00
#
_symmetry.space_group_name_H-M   'P 1'
#
loop_
_entity.id
_entity.type
_entity.pdbx_description
1 polymer ?
#
loop_
_entity_poly.entity_id
_entity_poly.type
_entity_poly.pdbx_seq_one_letter_code
_entity_poly.pdbx_strand_id
1 'polypeptide(L)'
;MADYFSISELLQSTDNMTYIRNNVGNDSGTDIVPGVSWFTYNSVTAENIYVNGNSWMGIGTNGEQVKVHRRDAMSWTIRREEGTIYNYYRFLRVRWEGYSQYSMTSADVKLVWDLLLLDTGDIVLHFETIPTNPSYLGECTLVTGTGNISFTPVAGGCVTFLHQNDSGTAFVRSDELPVLLDPYNRRYLITDATGALYTVEEGSLLKLSETELTAEVFETYGVQDIPDGALLLTLVDPTILYWHDSENRFPPFTASYTGVPKPQVIYSENIDMSDSSIIGIEKVTVDCDDSALFAVSFDAGESWWTYTGSSWARLSEEASGMSKAALEAISTNAWAEKAITGQLMYRFVISGENGYVRSITTDYLNTEE
;
A
#
# COMPACT_ATOMS: atom_id res chain seq x y z
N MET A 1 -0.81 -24.22 -17.74
CA MET A 1 0.02 -23.03 -18.02
C MET A 1 0.04 -22.19 -16.75
N ALA A 2 1.10 -21.43 -16.46
CA ALA A 2 1.11 -20.57 -15.28
C ALA A 2 0.08 -19.44 -15.45
N ASP A 3 -0.51 -18.99 -14.35
CA ASP A 3 -1.51 -17.90 -14.33
C ASP A 3 -1.22 -16.95 -13.17
N TYR A 4 -1.36 -15.65 -13.42
CA TYR A 4 -1.02 -14.57 -12.49
C TYR A 4 -2.13 -13.52 -12.40
N PHE A 5 -2.18 -12.79 -11.29
CA PHE A 5 -3.09 -11.66 -11.07
C PHE A 5 -2.54 -10.32 -11.54
N SER A 6 -1.25 -10.23 -11.87
CA SER A 6 -0.69 -9.00 -12.42
C SER A 6 0.65 -9.25 -13.09
N ILE A 7 1.08 -8.29 -13.91
CA ILE A 7 2.45 -8.27 -14.44
C ILE A 7 3.47 -8.18 -13.29
N SER A 8 3.17 -7.41 -12.25
CA SER A 8 4.04 -7.29 -11.07
C SER A 8 4.25 -8.61 -10.36
N GLU A 9 3.20 -9.43 -10.19
CA GLU A 9 3.31 -10.77 -9.60
C GLU A 9 4.12 -11.70 -10.51
N LEU A 10 3.84 -11.70 -11.82
CA LEU A 10 4.58 -12.49 -12.81
C LEU A 10 6.09 -12.24 -12.73
N LEU A 11 6.52 -10.98 -12.57
CA LEU A 11 7.93 -10.61 -12.57
C LEU A 11 8.68 -10.96 -11.27
N GLN A 12 7.99 -11.31 -10.18
CA GLN A 12 8.60 -11.58 -8.86
C GLN A 12 9.34 -12.91 -8.75
N SER A 13 9.00 -13.90 -9.58
CA SER A 13 9.59 -15.23 -9.52
C SER A 13 10.07 -15.71 -10.90
N THR A 14 10.88 -16.76 -10.89
CA THR A 14 11.29 -17.52 -12.08
C THR A 14 10.90 -19.00 -12.00
N ASP A 15 10.11 -19.39 -10.99
CA ASP A 15 9.80 -20.80 -10.67
C ASP A 15 9.09 -21.53 -11.81
N ASN A 16 8.25 -20.81 -12.57
CA ASN A 16 7.51 -21.35 -13.70
C ASN A 16 8.29 -21.27 -15.03
N MET A 17 9.49 -20.69 -15.03
CA MET A 17 10.31 -20.59 -16.23
C MET A 17 11.10 -21.89 -16.50
N THR A 18 11.19 -22.24 -17.77
CA THR A 18 11.96 -23.40 -18.27
C THR A 18 13.30 -22.95 -18.85
N TYR A 19 14.35 -23.75 -18.67
CA TYR A 19 15.67 -23.45 -19.22
C TYR A 19 15.73 -23.73 -20.73
N ILE A 20 16.20 -22.75 -21.50
CA ILE A 20 16.69 -22.93 -22.87
C ILE A 20 18.20 -23.15 -22.84
N ARG A 21 18.87 -22.33 -22.03
CA ARG A 21 20.30 -22.42 -21.71
C ARG A 21 20.45 -22.32 -20.21
N ASN A 22 21.26 -23.19 -19.63
CA ASN A 22 21.44 -23.25 -18.17
C ASN A 22 22.93 -23.21 -17.82
N ASN A 23 23.39 -22.05 -17.34
CA ASN A 23 24.74 -21.85 -16.83
C ASN A 23 25.87 -22.29 -17.79
N VAL A 24 25.73 -21.96 -19.08
CA VAL A 24 26.74 -22.22 -20.12
C VAL A 24 26.94 -20.96 -20.93
N GLY A 25 28.14 -20.36 -20.81
CA GLY A 25 28.50 -19.13 -21.51
C GLY A 25 28.27 -19.17 -23.02
N ASN A 26 27.64 -18.12 -23.54
CA ASN A 26 27.42 -17.86 -24.95
C ASN A 26 27.73 -16.39 -25.23
N ASP A 27 28.84 -16.14 -25.93
CA ASP A 27 29.35 -14.81 -26.27
C ASP A 27 28.55 -14.20 -27.44
N SER A 28 28.70 -14.77 -28.64
CA SER A 28 28.12 -14.21 -29.88
C SER A 28 27.10 -15.11 -30.55
N GLY A 29 26.85 -16.31 -30.02
CA GLY A 29 25.87 -17.23 -30.56
C GLY A 29 24.43 -16.79 -30.27
N THR A 30 23.50 -17.29 -31.09
CA THR A 30 22.06 -17.05 -30.95
C THR A 30 21.35 -18.34 -30.56
N ASP A 31 20.69 -18.34 -29.41
CA ASP A 31 19.74 -19.37 -29.02
C ASP A 31 18.39 -19.10 -29.70
N ILE A 32 17.73 -20.17 -30.15
CA ILE A 32 16.37 -20.10 -30.71
C ILE A 32 15.40 -20.55 -29.62
N VAL A 33 14.62 -19.61 -29.10
CA VAL A 33 13.59 -19.85 -28.10
C VAL A 33 12.25 -20.00 -28.83
N PRO A 34 11.45 -21.05 -28.56
CA PRO A 34 10.09 -21.15 -29.10
C PRO A 34 9.28 -19.89 -28.75
N GLY A 35 8.68 -19.26 -29.75
CA GLY A 35 7.89 -18.05 -29.57
C GLY A 35 6.40 -18.35 -29.39
N VAL A 36 5.54 -17.52 -29.99
CA VAL A 36 4.07 -17.60 -29.95
C VAL A 36 3.45 -17.14 -31.26
N SER A 37 2.30 -17.72 -31.63
CA SER A 37 1.60 -17.39 -32.88
C SER A 37 0.67 -16.16 -32.77
N TRP A 38 0.39 -15.71 -31.55
CA TRP A 38 -0.57 -14.62 -31.28
C TRP A 38 0.07 -13.23 -31.20
N PHE A 39 1.40 -13.14 -31.19
CA PHE A 39 2.12 -11.86 -31.15
C PHE A 39 2.74 -11.56 -32.51
N THR A 40 2.57 -10.33 -32.98
CA THR A 40 3.16 -9.84 -34.24
C THR A 40 4.05 -8.65 -33.95
N TYR A 41 5.28 -8.68 -34.49
CA TYR A 41 6.26 -7.60 -34.37
C TYR A 41 6.86 -7.27 -35.73
N ASN A 42 6.87 -6.00 -36.11
CA ASN A 42 7.32 -5.54 -37.42
C ASN A 42 6.71 -6.36 -38.58
N SER A 43 5.41 -6.63 -38.49
CA SER A 43 4.64 -7.43 -39.45
C SER A 43 5.08 -8.90 -39.58
N VAL A 44 5.82 -9.41 -38.60
CA VAL A 44 6.25 -10.81 -38.53
C VAL A 44 5.72 -11.44 -37.25
N THR A 45 5.08 -12.60 -37.38
CA THR A 45 4.63 -13.39 -36.22
C THR A 45 5.83 -13.86 -35.41
N ALA A 46 5.75 -13.73 -34.09
CA ALA A 46 6.82 -14.06 -33.16
C ALA A 46 6.96 -15.57 -32.93
N GLU A 47 6.98 -16.41 -33.98
CA GLU A 47 7.07 -17.88 -33.85
C GLU A 47 8.36 -18.34 -33.17
N ASN A 48 9.42 -17.54 -33.25
CA ASN A 48 10.69 -17.75 -32.59
C ASN A 48 11.18 -16.44 -31.98
N ILE A 49 11.80 -16.53 -30.81
CA ILE A 49 12.60 -15.44 -30.23
C ILE A 49 14.08 -15.82 -30.35
N TYR A 50 14.85 -14.99 -31.02
CA TYR A 50 16.28 -15.17 -31.27
C TYR A 50 17.05 -14.44 -30.18
N VAL A 51 17.61 -15.17 -29.23
CA VAL A 51 18.27 -14.60 -28.06
C VAL A 51 19.77 -14.70 -28.21
N ASN A 52 20.47 -13.57 -28.32
CA ASN A 52 21.91 -13.56 -28.55
C ASN A 52 22.70 -13.32 -27.27
N GLY A 53 23.90 -13.90 -27.22
CA GLY A 53 24.87 -13.69 -26.15
C GLY A 53 25.30 -12.24 -25.97
N ASN A 54 25.27 -11.41 -27.01
CA ASN A 54 25.58 -9.98 -26.95
C ASN A 54 24.44 -9.10 -26.44
N SER A 55 23.54 -9.66 -25.62
CA SER A 55 22.41 -8.97 -24.96
C SER A 55 21.49 -8.22 -25.93
N TRP A 56 21.02 -8.97 -26.94
CA TRP A 56 19.92 -8.54 -27.80
C TRP A 56 18.98 -9.70 -28.11
N MET A 57 17.74 -9.36 -28.44
CA MET A 57 16.72 -10.31 -28.89
C MET A 57 16.09 -9.89 -30.21
N GLY A 58 15.81 -10.86 -31.06
CA GLY A 58 14.98 -10.73 -32.27
C GLY A 58 13.64 -11.43 -32.08
N ILE A 59 12.55 -10.75 -32.44
CA ILE A 59 11.17 -11.22 -32.33
C ILE A 59 10.69 -11.63 -33.73
N GLY A 60 10.44 -12.93 -33.93
CA GLY A 60 10.04 -13.51 -35.22
C GLY A 60 11.16 -13.57 -36.28
N THR A 61 12.17 -12.71 -36.17
CA THR A 61 13.31 -12.65 -37.10
C THR A 61 14.64 -12.61 -36.34
N ASN A 62 15.69 -13.18 -36.94
CA ASN A 62 17.04 -13.15 -36.39
C ASN A 62 17.69 -11.78 -36.67
N GLY A 63 17.32 -10.78 -35.88
CA GLY A 63 17.85 -9.42 -35.96
C GLY A 63 17.88 -8.73 -34.60
N GLU A 64 18.72 -7.71 -34.45
CA GLU A 64 18.92 -6.99 -33.19
C GLU A 64 17.77 -6.00 -32.90
N GLN A 65 16.59 -6.52 -32.62
CA GLN A 65 15.37 -5.72 -32.48
C GLN A 65 15.22 -5.12 -31.08
N VAL A 66 15.50 -5.90 -30.04
CA VAL A 66 15.54 -5.46 -28.64
C VAL A 66 16.98 -5.49 -28.18
N LYS A 67 17.54 -4.33 -27.86
CA LYS A 67 18.93 -4.20 -27.40
C LYS A 67 18.95 -3.69 -25.97
N VAL A 68 19.62 -4.40 -25.07
CA VAL A 68 19.78 -3.99 -23.67
C VAL A 68 21.26 -4.05 -23.33
N HIS A 69 21.90 -2.90 -23.22
CA HIS A 69 23.36 -2.77 -23.13
C HIS A 69 24.10 -3.63 -24.17
N ARG A 70 23.59 -3.65 -25.40
CA ARG A 70 24.17 -4.42 -26.51
C ARG A 70 25.57 -3.86 -26.83
N ARG A 71 26.61 -4.68 -26.62
CA ARG A 71 28.00 -4.34 -26.96
C ARG A 71 28.90 -5.57 -27.18
N ASP A 72 29.33 -6.21 -26.10
CA ASP A 72 30.35 -7.27 -26.05
C ASP A 72 30.06 -8.18 -24.84
N ALA A 73 28.79 -8.58 -24.72
CA ALA A 73 28.22 -9.25 -23.56
C ALA A 73 28.32 -10.78 -23.71
N MET A 74 28.09 -11.52 -22.63
CA MET A 74 27.96 -12.98 -22.67
C MET A 74 26.76 -13.40 -21.84
N SER A 75 25.84 -14.16 -22.45
CA SER A 75 24.74 -14.81 -21.75
C SER A 75 25.22 -16.12 -21.12
N TRP A 76 24.65 -16.45 -19.97
CA TRP A 76 24.94 -17.69 -19.24
C TRP A 76 23.69 -18.54 -19.10
N THR A 77 22.54 -17.90 -18.90
CA THR A 77 21.26 -18.56 -18.71
C THR A 77 20.18 -17.85 -19.49
N ILE A 78 19.41 -18.61 -20.26
CA ILE A 78 18.21 -18.14 -20.96
C ILE A 78 17.04 -18.98 -20.49
N ARG A 79 15.97 -18.33 -20.04
CA ARG A 79 14.73 -19.02 -19.63
C ARG A 79 13.53 -18.52 -20.41
N ARG A 80 12.52 -19.39 -20.53
CA ARG A 80 11.25 -19.12 -21.21
C ARG A 80 10.09 -19.50 -20.30
N GLU A 81 9.08 -18.65 -20.27
CA GLU A 81 7.78 -18.94 -19.69
C GLU A 81 6.67 -18.46 -20.62
N GLU A 82 5.60 -19.23 -20.70
CA GLU A 82 4.35 -18.84 -21.36
C GLU A 82 3.22 -19.12 -20.38
N GLY A 83 2.25 -18.22 -20.33
CA GLY A 83 1.19 -18.24 -19.33
C GLY A 83 0.10 -17.23 -19.62
N THR A 84 -0.74 -17.03 -18.62
CA THR A 84 -1.81 -16.05 -18.64
C THR A 84 -1.71 -15.09 -17.47
N ILE A 85 -2.31 -13.91 -17.65
CA ILE A 85 -2.69 -13.00 -16.58
C ILE A 85 -4.21 -12.97 -16.60
N TYR A 86 -4.84 -13.18 -15.43
CA TYR A 86 -6.30 -13.26 -15.28
C TYR A 86 -6.96 -14.38 -16.14
N ASN A 87 -6.29 -15.52 -16.35
CA ASN A 87 -6.61 -16.57 -17.35
C ASN A 87 -7.12 -16.04 -18.71
N TYR A 88 -6.71 -14.83 -19.10
CA TYR A 88 -7.25 -14.14 -20.27
C TYR A 88 -6.14 -13.59 -21.13
N TYR A 89 -5.35 -12.65 -20.60
CA TYR A 89 -4.23 -12.07 -21.34
C TYR A 89 -3.13 -13.09 -21.40
N ARG A 90 -2.73 -13.49 -22.60
CA ARG A 90 -1.60 -14.38 -22.78
C ARG A 90 -0.30 -13.60 -22.71
N PHE A 91 0.73 -14.22 -22.18
CA PHE A 91 2.06 -13.65 -22.18
C PHE A 91 3.12 -14.67 -22.62
N LEU A 92 4.21 -14.15 -23.19
CA LEU A 92 5.48 -14.86 -23.36
C LEU A 92 6.57 -14.05 -22.65
N ARG A 93 7.26 -14.68 -21.70
CA ARG A 93 8.40 -14.11 -20.99
C ARG A 93 9.68 -14.84 -21.39
N VAL A 94 10.69 -14.10 -21.81
CA VAL A 94 12.03 -14.61 -22.10
C VAL A 94 13.03 -13.85 -21.24
N ARG A 95 13.78 -14.58 -20.42
CA ARG A 95 14.75 -14.00 -19.49
C ARG A 95 16.17 -14.20 -19.98
N TRP A 96 16.94 -13.12 -19.96
CA TRP A 96 18.37 -13.10 -20.29
C TRP A 96 19.18 -12.87 -19.02
N GLU A 97 20.12 -13.75 -18.72
CA GLU A 97 21.04 -13.59 -17.59
C GLU A 97 22.48 -13.77 -18.05
N GLY A 98 23.33 -12.83 -17.64
CA GLY A 98 24.74 -12.87 -17.98
C GLY A 98 25.46 -11.61 -17.52
N TYR A 99 26.41 -11.18 -18.34
CA TYR A 99 27.28 -10.06 -18.04
C TYR A 99 27.46 -9.18 -19.28
N SER A 100 27.53 -7.87 -19.09
CA SER A 100 27.71 -6.90 -20.19
C SER A 100 29.12 -6.89 -20.78
N GLN A 101 30.02 -7.72 -20.27
CA GLN A 101 31.36 -7.96 -20.81
C GLN A 101 31.69 -9.47 -20.82
N TYR A 102 32.02 -10.02 -21.99
CA TYR A 102 32.11 -11.47 -22.24
C TYR A 102 33.13 -12.23 -21.37
N SER A 103 34.19 -11.54 -20.93
CA SER A 103 35.32 -12.13 -20.19
C SER A 103 35.25 -11.86 -18.69
N MET A 104 34.16 -11.26 -18.21
CA MET A 104 34.01 -10.84 -16.83
C MET A 104 32.74 -11.41 -16.21
N THR A 105 32.82 -11.73 -14.91
CA THR A 105 31.69 -12.24 -14.12
C THR A 105 31.49 -11.48 -12.81
N SER A 106 32.09 -10.28 -12.70
CA SER A 106 31.99 -9.44 -11.51
C SER A 106 30.61 -8.77 -11.40
N ALA A 107 30.25 -8.36 -10.18
CA ALA A 107 28.93 -7.80 -9.90
C ALA A 107 28.65 -6.48 -10.65
N ASP A 108 29.68 -5.66 -10.90
CA ASP A 108 29.59 -4.37 -11.58
C ASP A 108 29.28 -4.47 -13.09
N VAL A 109 29.41 -5.66 -13.67
CA VAL A 109 29.06 -5.96 -15.06
C VAL A 109 27.91 -6.96 -15.19
N LYS A 110 27.27 -7.35 -14.08
CA LYS A 110 26.14 -8.28 -14.10
C LYS A 110 24.94 -7.62 -14.80
N LEU A 111 24.27 -8.38 -15.66
CA LEU A 111 23.10 -7.93 -16.41
C LEU A 111 22.05 -9.04 -16.40
N VAL A 112 20.84 -8.69 -15.96
CA VAL A 112 19.70 -9.60 -15.89
C VAL A 112 18.44 -8.83 -16.25
N TRP A 113 17.76 -9.27 -17.30
CA TRP A 113 16.56 -8.61 -17.80
C TRP A 113 15.59 -9.59 -18.46
N ASP A 114 14.33 -9.18 -18.50
CA ASP A 114 13.22 -9.93 -19.04
C ASP A 114 12.62 -9.19 -20.24
N LEU A 115 12.34 -9.93 -21.32
CA LEU A 115 11.42 -9.54 -22.38
C LEU A 115 10.06 -10.18 -22.09
N LEU A 116 9.04 -9.36 -21.88
CA LEU A 116 7.65 -9.80 -21.74
C LEU A 116 6.83 -9.30 -22.93
N LEU A 117 6.22 -10.22 -23.67
CA LEU A 117 5.27 -9.95 -24.73
C LEU A 117 3.87 -10.24 -24.22
N LEU A 118 2.94 -9.30 -24.41
CA LEU A 118 1.53 -9.45 -24.05
C LEU A 118 0.68 -9.58 -25.30
N ASP A 119 -0.40 -10.37 -25.25
CA ASP A 119 -1.30 -10.52 -26.40
C ASP A 119 -2.16 -9.30 -26.69
N THR A 120 -2.07 -8.26 -25.85
CA THR A 120 -2.48 -6.90 -26.18
C THR A 120 -1.65 -6.31 -27.32
N GLY A 121 -0.45 -6.83 -27.57
CA GLY A 121 0.55 -6.25 -28.48
C GLY A 121 1.65 -5.47 -27.77
N ASP A 122 1.50 -5.22 -26.46
CA ASP A 122 2.47 -4.46 -25.68
C ASP A 122 3.72 -5.28 -25.35
N ILE A 123 4.85 -4.58 -25.19
CA ILE A 123 6.13 -5.14 -24.80
C ILE A 123 6.57 -4.52 -23.49
N VAL A 124 6.98 -5.32 -22.51
CA VAL A 124 7.58 -4.85 -21.27
C VAL A 124 9.00 -5.40 -21.17
N LEU A 125 9.96 -4.51 -20.94
CA LEU A 125 11.31 -4.87 -20.52
C LEU A 125 11.42 -4.64 -19.02
N HIS A 126 11.75 -5.68 -18.26
CA HIS A 126 12.00 -5.58 -16.83
C HIS A 126 13.48 -5.83 -16.53
N PHE A 127 14.04 -5.06 -15.60
CA PHE A 127 15.47 -4.93 -15.39
C PHE A 127 15.84 -5.31 -13.95
N GLU A 128 15.99 -6.60 -13.65
CA GLU A 128 16.35 -7.02 -12.29
C GLU A 128 17.74 -6.53 -11.88
N THR A 129 18.72 -6.63 -12.77
CA THR A 129 20.09 -6.18 -12.49
C THR A 129 20.67 -5.49 -13.71
N ILE A 130 21.24 -4.30 -13.51
CA ILE A 130 21.88 -3.51 -14.57
C ILE A 130 23.35 -3.27 -14.20
N PRO A 131 24.29 -3.34 -15.16
CA PRO A 131 25.70 -3.03 -14.93
C PRO A 131 25.88 -1.61 -14.38
N THR A 132 26.80 -1.47 -13.43
CA THR A 132 27.16 -0.16 -12.84
C THR A 132 28.47 0.38 -13.38
N ASN A 133 29.27 -0.46 -14.04
CA ASN A 133 30.53 -0.03 -14.64
C ASN A 133 30.29 0.70 -15.97
N PRO A 134 30.55 2.01 -16.06
CA PRO A 134 30.24 2.82 -17.24
C PRO A 134 31.06 2.39 -18.47
N SER A 135 32.22 1.73 -18.27
CA SER A 135 33.06 1.25 -19.36
C SER A 135 32.45 0.07 -20.12
N TYR A 136 31.39 -0.55 -19.61
CA TYR A 136 30.75 -1.74 -20.20
C TYR A 136 29.24 -1.55 -20.43
N LEU A 137 28.79 -0.30 -20.50
CA LEU A 137 27.43 0.01 -20.95
C LEU A 137 27.40 0.00 -22.49
N GLY A 138 26.41 -0.70 -23.04
CA GLY A 138 26.14 -0.76 -24.47
C GLY A 138 24.87 -0.01 -24.86
N GLU A 139 24.44 -0.22 -26.10
CA GLU A 139 23.23 0.38 -26.67
C GLU A 139 21.95 -0.19 -26.03
N CYS A 140 20.99 0.70 -25.74
CA CYS A 140 19.65 0.37 -25.24
C CYS A 140 18.60 0.96 -26.18
N THR A 141 18.04 0.12 -27.06
CA THR A 141 17.17 0.56 -28.16
C THR A 141 16.17 -0.54 -28.53
N LEU A 142 14.92 -0.15 -28.78
CA LEU A 142 13.93 -0.96 -29.50
C LEU A 142 13.91 -0.51 -30.97
N VAL A 143 14.18 -1.42 -31.91
CA VAL A 143 14.23 -1.16 -33.35
C VAL A 143 12.90 -1.55 -34.00
N THR A 144 12.07 -0.56 -34.31
CA THR A 144 10.74 -0.78 -34.91
C THR A 144 10.74 -0.45 -36.40
N GLY A 145 9.71 -0.89 -37.12
CA GLY A 145 9.52 -0.58 -38.54
C GLY A 145 9.32 0.91 -38.83
N THR A 146 8.93 1.70 -37.82
CA THR A 146 8.76 3.16 -37.94
C THR A 146 9.92 3.97 -37.38
N GLY A 147 10.89 3.33 -36.71
CA GLY A 147 12.06 3.99 -36.16
C GLY A 147 12.59 3.36 -34.88
N ASN A 148 13.73 3.86 -34.40
CA ASN A 148 14.35 3.39 -33.18
C ASN A 148 13.84 4.17 -31.97
N ILE A 149 13.52 3.46 -30.89
CA ILE A 149 13.13 4.04 -29.60
C ILE A 149 14.23 3.73 -28.59
N SER A 150 15.03 4.73 -28.24
CA SER A 150 16.06 4.63 -27.20
C SER A 150 15.46 4.71 -25.80
N PHE A 151 16.06 3.99 -24.85
CA PHE A 151 15.64 3.98 -23.46
C PHE A 151 16.85 3.82 -22.52
N THR A 152 16.63 4.13 -21.24
CA THR A 152 17.65 4.00 -20.20
C THR A 152 17.13 3.03 -19.14
N PRO A 153 17.71 1.83 -18.99
CA PRO A 153 17.26 0.87 -18.00
C PRO A 153 17.64 1.33 -16.57
N VAL A 154 16.80 0.97 -15.61
CA VAL A 154 17.02 1.21 -14.17
C VAL A 154 16.83 -0.11 -13.44
N ALA A 155 17.75 -0.45 -12.54
CA ALA A 155 17.65 -1.68 -11.75
C ALA A 155 16.37 -1.71 -10.90
N GLY A 156 15.65 -2.82 -10.94
CA GLY A 156 14.32 -3.00 -10.35
C GLY A 156 13.18 -2.30 -11.12
N GLY A 157 13.49 -1.59 -12.21
CA GLY A 157 12.52 -0.84 -13.00
C GLY A 157 12.05 -1.59 -14.25
N CYS A 158 11.15 -0.95 -14.99
CA CYS A 158 10.68 -1.42 -16.28
C CYS A 158 10.67 -0.31 -17.33
N VAL A 159 10.71 -0.71 -18.60
CA VAL A 159 10.39 0.15 -19.75
C VAL A 159 9.36 -0.59 -20.58
N THR A 160 8.23 0.05 -20.82
CA THR A 160 7.10 -0.49 -21.57
C THR A 160 7.01 0.19 -22.93
N PHE A 161 6.62 -0.58 -23.95
CA PHE A 161 6.32 -0.10 -25.29
C PHE A 161 4.87 -0.46 -25.60
N LEU A 162 4.02 0.56 -25.58
CA LEU A 162 2.59 0.46 -25.84
C LEU A 162 2.35 0.42 -27.35
N HIS A 163 1.79 -0.67 -27.85
CA HIS A 163 1.55 -0.83 -29.29
C HIS A 163 0.61 0.25 -29.82
N GLN A 164 0.84 0.70 -31.05
CA GLN A 164 0.02 1.71 -31.72
C GLN A 164 -0.71 1.15 -32.95
N ASN A 165 -0.41 -0.09 -33.32
CA ASN A 165 -1.04 -0.80 -34.43
C ASN A 165 -0.90 -2.32 -34.31
N ASP A 166 -1.79 -3.04 -34.97
CA ASP A 166 -1.84 -4.52 -34.95
C ASP A 166 -0.65 -5.18 -35.66
N SER A 167 0.06 -4.41 -36.50
CA SER A 167 1.26 -4.90 -37.20
C SER A 167 2.51 -4.90 -36.31
N GLY A 168 2.43 -4.34 -35.10
CA GLY A 168 3.56 -4.21 -34.18
C GLY A 168 4.72 -3.42 -34.77
N THR A 169 4.46 -2.40 -35.59
CA THR A 169 5.50 -1.57 -36.22
C THR A 169 5.74 -0.24 -35.50
N ALA A 170 4.77 0.23 -34.71
CA ALA A 170 4.83 1.52 -34.01
C ALA A 170 4.45 1.35 -32.53
N PHE A 171 5.18 2.05 -31.67
CA PHE A 171 5.02 1.98 -30.21
C PHE A 171 5.21 3.36 -29.56
N VAL A 172 4.59 3.55 -28.40
CA VAL A 172 4.86 4.67 -27.50
C VAL A 172 5.55 4.13 -26.24
N ARG A 173 6.66 4.75 -25.84
CA ARG A 173 7.37 4.36 -24.62
C ARG A 173 6.61 4.87 -23.38
N SER A 174 6.55 4.03 -22.35
CA SER A 174 6.17 4.35 -20.98
C SER A 174 7.21 3.79 -20.01
N ASP A 175 7.34 4.40 -18.83
CA ASP A 175 8.15 3.88 -17.72
C ASP A 175 7.27 3.19 -16.64
N GLU A 176 5.97 3.03 -16.93
CA GLU A 176 4.99 2.31 -16.12
C GLU A 176 4.57 0.99 -16.80
N LEU A 177 4.09 0.03 -16.00
CA LEU A 177 3.49 -1.20 -16.53
C LEU A 177 2.20 -0.89 -17.30
N PRO A 178 1.88 -1.64 -18.37
CA PRO A 178 0.63 -1.44 -19.07
C PRO A 178 -0.55 -1.80 -18.16
N VAL A 179 -1.60 -1.00 -18.22
CA VAL A 179 -2.83 -1.24 -17.47
C VAL A 179 -3.62 -2.35 -18.17
N LEU A 180 -3.63 -3.53 -17.57
CA LEU A 180 -4.52 -4.62 -17.97
C LEU A 180 -5.87 -4.43 -17.28
N LEU A 181 -6.92 -4.27 -18.06
CA LEU A 181 -8.28 -4.21 -17.53
C LEU A 181 -8.71 -5.60 -17.07
N ASP A 182 -9.47 -5.70 -15.99
CA ASP A 182 -10.09 -6.97 -15.64
C ASP A 182 -10.95 -7.42 -16.83
N PRO A 183 -10.68 -8.61 -17.40
CA PRO A 183 -11.37 -9.09 -18.60
C PRO A 183 -12.75 -9.67 -18.28
N TYR A 184 -13.13 -9.63 -17.00
CA TYR A 184 -14.36 -10.15 -16.45
C TYR A 184 -15.12 -9.03 -15.75
N ASN A 185 -16.44 -9.14 -15.77
CA ASN A 185 -17.28 -8.27 -14.99
C ASN A 185 -17.08 -8.59 -13.51
N ARG A 186 -16.84 -7.57 -12.69
CA ARG A 186 -16.71 -7.73 -11.23
C ARG A 186 -17.69 -6.83 -10.50
N ARG A 187 -18.22 -7.32 -9.39
CA ARG A 187 -19.26 -6.65 -8.61
C ARG A 187 -19.03 -6.88 -7.12
N TYR A 188 -19.28 -5.83 -6.35
CA TYR A 188 -19.23 -5.87 -4.90
C TYR A 188 -20.62 -5.60 -4.32
N LEU A 189 -20.94 -6.33 -3.25
CA LEU A 189 -22.08 -6.08 -2.39
C LEU A 189 -21.59 -6.08 -0.94
N ILE A 190 -22.43 -5.61 -0.03
CA ILE A 190 -22.16 -5.66 1.41
C ILE A 190 -23.24 -6.49 2.08
N THR A 191 -22.87 -7.27 3.09
CA THR A 191 -23.82 -7.91 4.00
C THR A 191 -23.47 -7.64 5.46
N ASP A 192 -24.43 -7.85 6.36
CA ASP A 192 -24.28 -7.65 7.80
C ASP A 192 -24.49 -8.96 8.58
N ALA A 193 -24.40 -8.90 9.91
CA ALA A 193 -24.63 -10.03 10.81
C ALA A 193 -25.98 -10.75 10.62
N THR A 194 -26.98 -10.08 10.03
CA THR A 194 -28.31 -10.63 9.79
C THR A 194 -28.46 -11.29 8.42
N GLY A 195 -27.43 -11.18 7.56
CA GLY A 195 -27.47 -11.64 6.17
C GLY A 195 -28.23 -10.69 5.25
N ALA A 196 -28.57 -9.48 5.69
CA ALA A 196 -29.17 -8.48 4.81
C ALA A 196 -28.16 -8.04 3.75
N LEU A 197 -28.61 -7.83 2.51
CA LEU A 197 -27.76 -7.38 1.41
C LEU A 197 -27.90 -5.88 1.22
N TYR A 198 -26.77 -5.24 0.88
CA TYR A 198 -26.67 -3.81 0.68
C TYR A 198 -25.88 -3.50 -0.59
N THR A 199 -26.33 -2.49 -1.32
CA THR A 199 -25.57 -1.82 -2.38
C THR A 199 -25.14 -0.43 -1.91
N VAL A 200 -24.28 0.23 -2.70
CA VAL A 200 -23.90 1.62 -2.52
C VAL A 200 -24.57 2.46 -3.60
N GLU A 201 -25.46 3.35 -3.19
CA GLU A 201 -26.13 4.31 -4.06
C GLU A 201 -25.89 5.73 -3.52
N GLU A 202 -25.45 6.64 -4.38
CA GLU A 202 -25.13 8.04 -4.01
C GLU A 202 -24.20 8.17 -2.78
N GLY A 203 -23.27 7.22 -2.61
CA GLY A 203 -22.31 7.20 -1.49
C GLY A 203 -22.92 6.79 -0.15
N SER A 204 -24.08 6.12 -0.14
CA SER A 204 -24.74 5.58 1.06
C SER A 204 -25.15 4.12 0.89
N LEU A 205 -25.30 3.39 2.00
CA LEU A 205 -25.80 2.02 1.97
C LEU A 205 -27.31 2.00 1.72
N LEU A 206 -27.71 1.31 0.65
CA LEU A 206 -29.10 0.98 0.37
C LEU A 206 -29.33 -0.50 0.62
N LYS A 207 -30.27 -0.82 1.53
CA LYS A 207 -30.68 -2.20 1.81
C LYS A 207 -31.51 -2.75 0.65
N LEU A 208 -31.14 -3.93 0.18
CA LEU A 208 -31.79 -4.67 -0.90
C LEU A 208 -32.98 -5.49 -0.39
N SER A 209 -33.95 -5.77 -1.26
CA SER A 209 -35.06 -6.70 -0.96
C SER A 209 -34.66 -8.16 -1.11
N GLU A 210 -33.60 -8.40 -1.87
CA GLU A 210 -33.02 -9.68 -2.19
C GLU A 210 -32.33 -10.27 -0.95
N THR A 211 -32.46 -11.58 -0.78
CA THR A 211 -31.89 -12.32 0.36
C THR A 211 -30.97 -13.44 -0.08
N GLU A 212 -31.04 -13.86 -1.34
CA GLU A 212 -30.22 -14.91 -1.92
C GLU A 212 -29.07 -14.30 -2.72
N LEU A 213 -27.87 -14.88 -2.58
CA LEU A 213 -26.69 -14.46 -3.33
C LEU A 213 -26.63 -15.20 -4.67
N THR A 214 -26.95 -14.50 -5.75
CA THR A 214 -26.88 -15.02 -7.12
C THR A 214 -26.09 -14.07 -8.01
N ALA A 215 -25.58 -14.57 -9.14
CA ALA A 215 -24.90 -13.75 -10.14
C ALA A 215 -25.77 -12.56 -10.61
N GLU A 216 -27.08 -12.79 -10.83
CA GLU A 216 -28.02 -11.76 -11.25
C GLU A 216 -28.14 -10.61 -10.21
N VAL A 217 -28.12 -10.93 -8.92
CA VAL A 217 -28.14 -9.92 -7.84
C VAL A 217 -26.87 -9.07 -7.88
N PHE A 218 -25.70 -9.69 -8.07
CA PHE A 218 -24.45 -8.96 -8.23
C PHE A 218 -24.43 -8.09 -9.49
N GLU A 219 -24.87 -8.62 -10.62
CA GLU A 219 -24.87 -7.88 -11.89
C GLU A 219 -25.80 -6.66 -11.85
N THR A 220 -26.96 -6.81 -11.21
CA THR A 220 -28.00 -5.78 -11.14
C THR A 220 -27.69 -4.71 -10.10
N TYR A 221 -27.27 -5.12 -8.90
CA TYR A 221 -27.15 -4.22 -7.75
C TYR A 221 -25.72 -3.99 -7.30
N GLY A 222 -24.76 -4.82 -7.71
CA GLY A 222 -23.38 -4.68 -7.24
C GLY A 222 -22.69 -3.45 -7.81
N VAL A 223 -21.77 -2.90 -7.04
CA VAL A 223 -20.91 -1.79 -7.47
C VAL A 223 -19.60 -2.30 -8.05
N GLN A 224 -18.97 -1.52 -8.93
CA GLN A 224 -17.78 -1.97 -9.67
C GLN A 224 -16.47 -1.85 -8.85
N ASP A 225 -16.43 -0.88 -7.94
CA ASP A 225 -15.30 -0.59 -7.07
C ASP A 225 -15.53 -1.13 -5.66
N ILE A 226 -14.43 -1.39 -4.95
CA ILE A 226 -14.49 -1.80 -3.55
C ILE A 226 -15.20 -0.70 -2.74
N PRO A 227 -16.27 -1.01 -1.99
CA PRO A 227 -16.97 -0.01 -1.19
C PRO A 227 -16.07 0.66 -0.15
N ASP A 228 -16.31 1.95 0.11
CA ASP A 228 -15.60 2.69 1.16
C ASP A 228 -15.85 2.05 2.54
N GLY A 229 -14.77 1.77 3.27
CA GLY A 229 -14.81 1.19 4.61
C GLY A 229 -15.61 2.03 5.62
N ALA A 230 -15.73 3.35 5.41
CA ALA A 230 -16.54 4.23 6.27
C ALA A 230 -18.03 3.83 6.27
N LEU A 231 -18.53 3.27 5.17
CA LEU A 231 -19.92 2.81 5.06
C LEU A 231 -20.20 1.64 6.00
N LEU A 232 -19.20 0.79 6.20
CA LEU A 232 -19.29 -0.43 7.00
C LEU A 232 -19.46 -0.12 8.50
N LEU A 233 -19.04 1.07 8.96
CA LEU A 233 -19.10 1.47 10.37
C LEU A 233 -20.54 1.59 10.92
N THR A 234 -21.52 1.66 10.02
CA THR A 234 -22.96 1.73 10.39
C THR A 234 -23.58 0.35 10.61
N LEU A 235 -22.88 -0.72 10.25
CA LEU A 235 -23.36 -2.11 10.30
C LEU A 235 -22.69 -2.88 11.45
N VAL A 236 -23.34 -3.98 11.86
CA VAL A 236 -22.79 -4.94 12.82
C VAL A 236 -22.25 -6.14 12.04
N ASP A 237 -21.00 -6.52 12.29
CA ASP A 237 -20.24 -7.57 11.58
C ASP A 237 -20.40 -7.52 10.04
N PRO A 238 -20.06 -6.39 9.40
CA PRO A 238 -20.16 -6.25 7.96
C PRO A 238 -19.18 -7.16 7.21
N THR A 239 -19.61 -7.66 6.06
CA THR A 239 -18.78 -8.41 5.11
C THR A 239 -18.90 -7.80 3.72
N ILE A 240 -17.76 -7.53 3.07
CA ILE A 240 -17.73 -7.20 1.64
C ILE A 240 -17.79 -8.51 0.85
N LEU A 241 -18.79 -8.63 0.00
CA LEU A 241 -18.97 -9.75 -0.91
C LEU A 241 -18.42 -9.37 -2.28
N TYR A 242 -17.68 -10.28 -2.90
CA TYR A 242 -17.08 -10.10 -4.21
C TYR A 242 -17.54 -11.19 -5.17
N TRP A 243 -17.89 -10.78 -6.38
CA TRP A 243 -18.27 -11.67 -7.47
C TRP A 243 -17.58 -11.25 -8.76
N HIS A 244 -17.25 -12.23 -9.60
CA HIS A 244 -16.87 -12.01 -10.98
C HIS A 244 -17.43 -13.11 -11.90
N ASP A 245 -17.61 -12.79 -13.19
CA ASP A 245 -18.18 -13.69 -14.20
C ASP A 245 -17.16 -14.64 -14.87
N SER A 246 -16.03 -14.90 -14.21
CA SER A 246 -14.99 -15.78 -14.74
C SER A 246 -14.63 -16.93 -13.79
N GLU A 247 -14.01 -17.97 -14.34
CA GLU A 247 -13.44 -19.09 -13.57
C GLU A 247 -12.06 -18.77 -12.96
N ASN A 248 -11.70 -17.49 -12.93
CA ASN A 248 -10.45 -17.03 -12.35
C ASN A 248 -10.42 -17.26 -10.84
N ARG A 249 -9.20 -17.29 -10.30
CA ARG A 249 -9.05 -17.20 -8.85
C ARG A 249 -9.53 -15.81 -8.40
N PHE A 250 -10.04 -15.72 -7.17
CA PHE A 250 -10.34 -14.43 -6.57
C PHE A 250 -9.03 -13.66 -6.30
N PRO A 251 -8.98 -12.34 -6.58
CA PRO A 251 -7.82 -11.54 -6.28
C PRO A 251 -7.57 -11.50 -4.76
N PRO A 252 -6.31 -11.35 -4.33
CA PRO A 252 -6.02 -11.16 -2.91
C PRO A 252 -6.68 -9.87 -2.40
N PHE A 253 -7.43 -9.96 -1.31
CA PHE A 253 -8.04 -8.80 -0.65
C PHE A 253 -7.15 -8.31 0.49
N THR A 254 -6.75 -7.04 0.43
CA THR A 254 -6.00 -6.37 1.50
C THR A 254 -6.82 -5.23 2.09
N ALA A 255 -7.10 -5.28 3.39
CA ALA A 255 -7.71 -4.18 4.13
C ALA A 255 -6.71 -3.58 5.11
N SER A 256 -6.73 -2.27 5.24
CA SER A 256 -6.10 -1.56 6.36
C SER A 256 -7.21 -1.03 7.27
N TYR A 257 -7.03 -1.16 8.57
CA TYR A 257 -7.97 -0.65 9.56
C TYR A 257 -7.21 0.18 10.59
N THR A 258 -7.84 1.24 11.06
CA THR A 258 -7.38 2.05 12.18
C THR A 258 -8.47 2.07 13.24
N GLY A 259 -8.08 1.99 14.50
CA GLY A 259 -9.00 2.07 15.63
C GLY A 259 -8.62 3.25 16.51
N VAL A 260 -9.58 4.12 16.81
CA VAL A 260 -9.39 5.17 17.82
C VAL A 260 -9.71 4.57 19.20
N PRO A 261 -8.79 4.63 20.18
CA PRO A 261 -9.09 4.19 21.54
C PRO A 261 -10.31 4.91 22.11
N LYS A 262 -11.16 4.19 22.84
CA LYS A 262 -12.24 4.83 23.62
C LYS A 262 -11.63 5.77 24.66
N PRO A 263 -12.31 6.88 25.02
CA PRO A 263 -11.87 7.76 26.11
C PRO A 263 -11.52 6.95 27.37
N GLN A 264 -10.35 7.23 27.94
CA GLN A 264 -9.88 6.55 29.14
C GLN A 264 -9.89 7.52 30.31
N VAL A 265 -10.47 7.09 31.42
CA VAL A 265 -10.49 7.84 32.68
C VAL A 265 -9.35 7.36 33.56
N ILE A 266 -8.51 8.28 34.00
CA ILE A 266 -7.35 8.02 34.86
C ILE A 266 -7.45 8.90 36.10
N TYR A 267 -6.98 8.38 37.22
CA TYR A 267 -6.94 9.07 38.50
C TYR A 267 -5.49 9.23 38.95
N SER A 268 -5.13 10.42 39.46
CA SER A 268 -3.88 10.59 40.19
C SER A 268 -3.93 9.85 41.51
N GLU A 269 -2.79 9.69 42.18
CA GLU A 269 -2.80 9.38 43.61
C GLU A 269 -3.45 10.53 44.41
N ASN A 270 -3.86 10.22 45.65
CA ASN A 270 -4.34 11.24 46.56
C ASN A 270 -3.14 12.03 47.10
N ILE A 271 -3.12 13.32 46.81
CA ILE A 271 -2.07 14.25 47.21
C ILE A 271 -2.41 14.75 48.62
N ASP A 272 -1.50 14.50 49.56
CA ASP A 272 -1.60 14.97 50.93
C ASP A 272 -1.11 16.43 51.04
N MET A 273 -1.99 17.30 51.53
CA MET A 273 -1.74 18.72 51.77
C MET A 273 -1.83 19.08 53.26
N SER A 274 -1.75 18.09 54.17
CA SER A 274 -1.97 18.30 55.60
C SER A 274 -0.77 18.92 56.35
N ASP A 275 0.38 19.09 55.69
CA ASP A 275 1.54 19.74 56.30
C ASP A 275 1.22 21.19 56.68
N SER A 276 1.57 21.58 57.91
CA SER A 276 1.27 22.91 58.46
C SER A 276 1.89 24.08 57.68
N SER A 277 2.94 23.83 56.89
CA SER A 277 3.54 24.85 56.03
C SER A 277 2.67 25.17 54.81
N ILE A 278 1.81 24.26 54.37
CA ILE A 278 0.92 24.43 53.22
C ILE A 278 -0.35 25.17 53.68
N ILE A 279 -0.56 26.37 53.16
CA ILE A 279 -1.72 27.22 53.47
C ILE A 279 -2.75 27.25 52.32
N GLY A 280 -2.42 26.69 51.17
CA GLY A 280 -3.34 26.59 50.03
C GLY A 280 -2.64 26.20 48.72
N ILE A 281 -3.36 26.35 47.60
CA ILE A 281 -2.85 26.11 46.25
C ILE A 281 -2.62 27.47 45.58
N GLU A 282 -1.40 27.71 45.12
CA GLU A 282 -1.04 28.90 44.35
C GLU A 282 -1.60 28.77 42.93
N LYS A 283 -1.25 27.68 42.26
CA LYS A 283 -1.65 27.37 40.88
C LYS A 283 -1.48 25.89 40.57
N VAL A 284 -2.07 25.48 39.45
CA VAL A 284 -1.88 24.15 38.86
C VAL A 284 -1.39 24.34 37.43
N THR A 285 -0.43 23.55 36.98
CA THR A 285 0.06 23.54 35.60
C THR A 285 0.02 22.13 35.03
N VAL A 286 -0.31 21.99 33.74
CA VAL A 286 -0.53 20.70 33.11
C VAL A 286 0.19 20.59 31.75
N ASP A 287 0.90 19.49 31.54
CA ASP A 287 1.41 19.08 30.23
C ASP A 287 0.50 17.98 29.67
N CYS A 288 -0.37 18.32 28.71
CA CYS A 288 -1.36 17.41 28.12
C CYS A 288 -1.73 17.81 26.69
N ASP A 289 -2.48 16.94 26.01
CA ASP A 289 -3.16 17.28 24.77
C ASP A 289 -4.38 18.20 25.00
N ASP A 290 -4.82 18.89 23.94
CA ASP A 290 -5.89 19.89 24.01
C ASP A 290 -7.29 19.29 24.28
N SER A 291 -7.48 17.99 24.07
CA SER A 291 -8.75 17.29 24.29
C SER A 291 -8.87 16.67 25.67
N ALA A 292 -7.81 16.72 26.49
CA ALA A 292 -7.83 16.22 27.86
C ALA A 292 -8.80 17.03 28.74
N LEU A 293 -9.64 16.31 29.49
CA LEU A 293 -10.59 16.90 30.43
C LEU A 293 -10.20 16.56 31.86
N PHE A 294 -10.35 17.52 32.78
CA PHE A 294 -9.90 17.41 34.17
C PHE A 294 -11.04 17.61 35.15
N ALA A 295 -11.00 16.89 36.26
CA ALA A 295 -11.82 17.13 37.43
C ALA A 295 -10.99 16.98 38.69
N VAL A 296 -11.42 17.66 39.76
CA VAL A 296 -10.69 17.68 41.02
C VAL A 296 -11.57 17.10 42.11
N SER A 297 -11.01 16.25 42.95
CA SER A 297 -11.60 15.80 44.20
C SER A 297 -10.83 16.39 45.37
N PHE A 298 -11.58 16.76 46.41
CA PHE A 298 -11.06 17.26 47.68
C PHE A 298 -11.37 16.28 48.83
N ASP A 299 -11.78 15.05 48.50
CA ASP A 299 -12.32 14.05 49.43
C ASP A 299 -11.89 12.64 48.99
N ALA A 300 -10.61 12.49 48.62
CA ALA A 300 -9.99 11.22 48.21
C ALA A 300 -10.77 10.44 47.12
N GLY A 301 -11.42 11.16 46.20
CA GLY A 301 -12.15 10.58 45.06
C GLY A 301 -13.65 10.35 45.30
N GLU A 302 -14.21 10.69 46.46
CA GLU A 302 -15.65 10.54 46.72
C GLU A 302 -16.52 11.48 45.88
N SER A 303 -16.06 12.70 45.62
CA SER A 303 -16.74 13.66 44.75
C SER A 303 -15.80 14.40 43.81
N TRP A 304 -16.27 14.62 42.59
CA TRP A 304 -15.52 15.25 41.52
C TRP A 304 -16.12 16.61 41.15
N TRP A 305 -15.25 17.60 40.98
CA TRP A 305 -15.64 18.99 40.79
C TRP A 305 -15.00 19.58 39.54
N THR A 306 -15.73 20.49 38.92
CA THR A 306 -15.28 21.36 37.83
C THR A 306 -15.38 22.82 38.25
N TYR A 307 -14.50 23.68 37.73
CA TYR A 307 -14.57 25.11 37.94
C TYR A 307 -15.05 25.81 36.67
N THR A 308 -16.15 26.57 36.79
CA THR A 308 -16.84 27.22 35.66
C THR A 308 -16.32 28.63 35.36
N GLY A 309 -15.15 29.00 35.90
CA GLY A 309 -14.60 30.35 35.85
C GLY A 309 -15.08 31.27 36.99
N SER A 310 -16.23 30.97 37.58
CA SER A 310 -16.82 31.75 38.69
C SER A 310 -17.19 30.93 39.93
N SER A 311 -17.41 29.61 39.78
CA SER A 311 -17.80 28.75 40.89
C SER A 311 -17.48 27.28 40.63
N TRP A 312 -17.36 26.53 41.73
CA TRP A 312 -17.23 25.08 41.72
C TRP A 312 -18.59 24.39 41.51
N ALA A 313 -18.65 23.51 40.52
CA ALA A 313 -19.80 22.66 40.23
C ALA A 313 -19.44 21.18 40.39
N ARG A 314 -20.32 20.41 41.02
CA ARG A 314 -20.14 18.96 41.19
C ARG A 314 -20.48 18.25 39.88
N LEU A 315 -19.63 17.33 39.46
CA LEU A 315 -19.84 16.51 38.26
C LEU A 315 -20.68 15.27 38.60
N SER A 316 -21.60 14.92 37.71
CA SER A 316 -22.40 13.69 37.77
C SER A 316 -21.87 12.58 36.87
N GLU A 317 -20.99 12.91 35.92
CA GLU A 317 -20.47 11.99 34.91
C GLU A 317 -18.95 11.83 35.02
N GLU A 318 -18.45 10.60 34.94
CA GLU A 318 -17.03 10.27 35.09
C GLU A 318 -16.18 10.73 33.89
N ALA A 319 -16.77 10.77 32.70
CA ALA A 319 -16.09 11.19 31.46
C ALA A 319 -16.13 12.73 31.21
N SER A 320 -16.68 13.51 32.15
CA SER A 320 -16.80 14.97 32.03
C SER A 320 -15.66 15.70 32.75
N GLY A 321 -15.45 16.99 32.46
CA GLY A 321 -14.43 17.79 33.14
C GLY A 321 -14.28 19.20 32.57
N MET A 322 -13.30 19.93 33.10
CA MET A 322 -12.85 21.22 32.58
C MET A 322 -11.64 21.05 31.66
N SER A 323 -11.41 22.00 30.76
CA SER A 323 -10.20 22.01 29.93
C SER A 323 -8.96 22.37 30.74
N LYS A 324 -7.77 22.09 30.19
CA LYS A 324 -6.49 22.59 30.74
C LYS A 324 -6.54 24.08 31.07
N ALA A 325 -6.96 24.91 30.11
CA ALA A 325 -7.01 26.35 30.29
C ALA A 325 -7.91 26.78 31.46
N ALA A 326 -9.02 26.07 31.69
CA ALA A 326 -9.91 26.34 32.82
C ALA A 326 -9.27 25.93 34.15
N LEU A 327 -8.57 24.79 34.20
CA LEU A 327 -7.86 24.32 35.39
C LEU A 327 -6.70 25.25 35.78
N GLU A 328 -5.89 25.68 34.80
CA GLU A 328 -4.76 26.57 35.03
C GLU A 328 -5.20 28.02 35.37
N ALA A 329 -6.42 28.40 35.01
CA ALA A 329 -6.99 29.72 35.31
C ALA A 329 -7.64 29.82 36.71
N ILE A 330 -7.73 28.73 37.47
CA ILE A 330 -8.32 28.75 38.81
C ILE A 330 -7.44 29.59 39.74
N SER A 331 -7.98 30.71 40.21
CA SER A 331 -7.27 31.60 41.13
C SER A 331 -7.06 30.94 42.50
N THR A 332 -6.03 31.37 43.22
CA THR A 332 -5.78 31.03 44.62
C THR A 332 -7.03 31.13 45.50
N ASN A 333 -7.80 32.22 45.38
CA ASN A 333 -8.99 32.42 46.20
C ASN A 333 -10.06 31.35 45.91
N ALA A 334 -10.23 30.97 44.65
CA ALA A 334 -11.16 29.92 44.25
C ALA A 334 -10.70 28.54 44.76
N TRP A 335 -9.39 28.25 44.75
CA TRP A 335 -8.85 27.05 45.37
C TRP A 335 -9.16 26.98 46.88
N ALA A 336 -8.98 28.10 47.59
CA ALA A 336 -9.21 28.20 49.03
C ALA A 336 -10.67 27.92 49.45
N GLU A 337 -11.64 28.05 48.54
CA GLU A 337 -13.05 27.71 48.83
C GLU A 337 -13.27 26.21 49.07
N LYS A 338 -12.43 25.34 48.50
CA LYS A 338 -12.63 23.89 48.49
C LYS A 338 -11.46 23.08 49.02
N ALA A 339 -10.22 23.53 48.80
CA ALA A 339 -9.00 22.85 49.23
C ALA A 339 -8.74 23.02 50.75
N ILE A 340 -9.72 22.67 51.59
CA ILE A 340 -9.68 22.82 53.05
C ILE A 340 -9.56 21.48 53.80
N THR A 341 -9.61 20.37 53.07
CA THR A 341 -9.64 19.01 53.62
C THR A 341 -8.24 18.41 53.82
N GLY A 342 -7.21 19.07 53.30
CA GLY A 342 -5.85 18.54 53.27
C GLY A 342 -5.65 17.43 52.24
N GLN A 343 -6.58 17.24 51.30
CA GLN A 343 -6.52 16.21 50.28
C GLN A 343 -6.85 16.76 48.91
N LEU A 344 -6.14 16.27 47.89
CA LEU A 344 -6.34 16.68 46.51
C LEU A 344 -6.11 15.50 45.57
N MET A 345 -7.06 15.24 44.68
CA MET A 345 -6.94 14.20 43.68
C MET A 345 -7.41 14.72 42.33
N TYR A 346 -6.75 14.32 41.26
CA TYR A 346 -7.11 14.68 39.90
C TYR A 346 -7.69 13.46 39.18
N ARG A 347 -8.79 13.69 38.47
CA ARG A 347 -9.30 12.79 37.44
C ARG A 347 -9.06 13.45 36.11
N PHE A 348 -8.55 12.70 35.15
CA PHE A 348 -8.39 13.19 33.79
C PHE A 348 -8.83 12.15 32.77
N VAL A 349 -9.40 12.66 31.68
CA VAL A 349 -9.92 11.86 30.57
C VAL A 349 -9.04 12.12 29.37
N ILE A 350 -8.37 11.08 28.87
CA ILE A 350 -7.62 11.12 27.60
C ILE A 350 -8.49 10.55 26.49
N SER A 351 -8.51 11.22 25.33
CA SER A 351 -9.33 10.84 24.18
C SER A 351 -8.53 10.94 22.87
N GLY A 352 -9.00 10.23 21.85
CA GLY A 352 -8.40 10.29 20.51
C GLY A 352 -7.15 9.44 20.36
N GLU A 353 -6.61 9.43 19.14
CA GLU A 353 -5.47 8.59 18.74
C GLU A 353 -4.17 8.96 19.48
N ASN A 354 -3.98 10.25 19.78
CA ASN A 354 -2.75 10.82 20.35
C ASN A 354 -2.96 11.49 21.71
N GLY A 355 -4.04 11.15 22.43
CA GLY A 355 -4.35 11.76 23.73
C GLY A 355 -3.28 11.45 24.78
N TYR A 356 -2.89 12.45 25.59
CA TYR A 356 -1.89 12.29 26.64
C TYR A 356 -2.07 13.31 27.78
N VAL A 357 -1.67 12.89 28.98
CA VAL A 357 -1.33 13.78 30.11
C VAL A 357 0.03 13.32 30.62
N ARG A 358 1.05 14.16 30.51
CA ARG A 358 2.43 13.88 30.95
C ARG A 358 2.67 14.26 32.39
N SER A 359 2.16 15.42 32.81
CA SER A 359 2.29 15.90 34.17
C SER A 359 1.14 16.82 34.56
N ILE A 360 0.79 16.76 35.84
CA ILE A 360 -0.05 17.74 36.54
C ILE A 360 0.79 18.17 37.74
N THR A 361 1.09 19.46 37.83
CA THR A 361 1.93 20.03 38.91
C THR A 361 1.11 21.00 39.72
N THR A 362 1.02 20.76 41.02
CA THR A 362 0.35 21.63 41.99
C THR A 362 1.39 22.43 42.74
N ASP A 363 1.38 23.75 42.58
CA ASP A 363 2.25 24.65 43.34
C ASP A 363 1.48 25.13 44.58
N TYR A 364 2.09 24.96 45.75
CA TYR A 364 1.48 25.32 47.03
C TYR A 364 1.82 26.75 47.44
N LEU A 365 0.86 27.39 48.09
CA LEU A 365 1.17 28.55 48.93
C LEU A 365 1.65 28.04 50.27
N ASN A 366 2.80 28.56 50.71
CA ASN A 366 3.39 28.21 51.98
C ASN A 366 3.46 29.43 52.92
N THR A 367 3.53 29.18 54.22
CA THR A 367 3.94 30.21 55.18
C THR A 367 5.35 30.71 54.83
N GLU A 368 5.54 32.02 54.67
CA GLU A 368 6.89 32.60 54.53
C GLU A 368 7.73 32.22 55.77
N GLU A 369 8.96 31.74 55.55
CA GLU A 369 9.94 31.45 56.63
C GLU A 369 10.33 32.69 57.44
#